data_AF-A0A7I6ND69-F1
#
_entry.id   AF-A0A7I6ND69-F1
#
_cell.length_a   1.000
_cell.length_b   1.000
_cell.length_c   1.000
_cell.angle_alpha   90.00
_cell.angle_beta   90.00
_cell.angle_gamma   90.00
#
_symmetry.space_group_name_H-M   'P 1'
#
loop_
_entity.id
_entity.type
_entity.pdbx_description
1 polymer ?
#
loop_
_entity_poly.entity_id
_entity_poly.type
_entity_poly.pdbx_seq_one_letter_code
_entity_poly.pdbx_strand_id
1 'polypeptide(L)'
;MKNIEGLKNLQLSKKYTLFYFSELGFPVTEKIMLDNVEIASYEKYKRVIKLYYSTSGKHKLKTFLPQNTLIIWKGWKNVNANYYIDGKADKCFSENYIIRAINSVLKKPLIY
;
A
#
# COMPACT_ATOMS: atom_id res chain seq x y z
N MET A 1 -2.74 -11.96 -7.10
CA MET A 1 -3.41 -11.11 -8.12
C MET A 1 -4.10 -10.00 -7.35
N LYS A 2 -3.70 -8.72 -7.52
CA LYS A 2 -4.31 -7.61 -6.75
C LYS A 2 -5.82 -7.57 -6.98
N ASN A 3 -6.60 -7.48 -5.91
CA ASN A 3 -8.03 -7.22 -6.05
C ASN A 3 -8.30 -5.75 -6.41
N ILE A 4 -8.34 -5.46 -7.71
CA ILE A 4 -8.61 -4.12 -8.27
C ILE A 4 -10.04 -3.66 -7.95
N GLU A 5 -10.99 -4.57 -7.71
CA GLU A 5 -12.37 -4.20 -7.33
C GLU A 5 -12.41 -3.44 -6.00
N GLY A 6 -11.47 -3.73 -5.11
CA GLY A 6 -11.31 -3.00 -3.84
C GLY A 6 -11.05 -1.50 -4.02
N LEU A 7 -10.51 -1.06 -5.17
CA LEU A 7 -10.32 0.36 -5.48
C LEU A 7 -11.66 1.11 -5.59
N LYS A 8 -12.73 0.46 -6.05
CA LYS A 8 -14.07 1.08 -6.17
C LYS A 8 -14.67 1.44 -4.81
N ASN A 9 -14.20 0.80 -3.74
CA ASN A 9 -14.63 1.04 -2.36
C ASN A 9 -13.85 2.19 -1.69
N LEU A 10 -12.88 2.79 -2.40
CA LEU A 10 -12.17 3.95 -1.92
C LEU A 10 -13.03 5.21 -2.08
N GLN A 11 -13.00 6.06 -1.06
CA GLN A 11 -13.75 7.30 -0.99
C GLN A 11 -12.73 8.44 -0.87
N LEU A 12 -12.93 9.48 -1.68
CA LEU A 12 -12.07 10.65 -1.66
C LEU A 12 -12.16 11.40 -0.32
N SER A 13 -11.09 12.11 0.03
CA SER A 13 -10.92 12.84 1.27
C SER A 13 -11.11 11.98 2.54
N LYS A 14 -10.90 10.66 2.44
CA LYS A 14 -10.91 9.75 3.59
C LYS A 14 -9.49 9.28 3.94
N LYS A 15 -9.35 8.88 5.21
CA LYS A 15 -8.11 8.34 5.78
C LYS A 15 -7.90 6.90 5.32
N TYR A 16 -6.69 6.58 4.90
CA TYR A 16 -6.26 5.22 4.57
C TYR A 16 -4.85 4.96 5.09
N THR A 17 -4.51 3.69 5.23
CA THR A 17 -3.14 3.24 5.45
C THR A 17 -2.69 2.38 4.29
N LEU A 18 -1.55 2.72 3.72
CA LEU A 18 -0.88 1.96 2.67
C LEU A 18 0.20 1.08 3.29
N PHE A 19 0.36 -0.13 2.75
CA PHE A 19 1.58 -0.92 2.86
C PHE A 19 2.03 -1.31 1.46
N TYR A 20 3.33 -1.18 1.20
CA TYR A 20 3.94 -1.55 -0.06
C TYR A 20 5.45 -1.75 0.14
N PHE A 21 6.14 -2.30 -0.85
CA PHE A 21 7.61 -2.34 -0.83
C PHE A 21 8.20 -1.14 -1.56
N SER A 22 9.22 -0.51 -0.97
CA SER A 22 10.06 0.46 -1.68
C SER A 22 10.76 -0.19 -2.88
N GLU A 23 11.38 0.61 -3.73
CA GLU A 23 12.13 0.13 -4.89
C GLU A 23 13.28 -0.80 -4.48
N LEU A 24 13.85 -0.59 -3.28
CA LEU A 24 14.90 -1.44 -2.70
C LEU A 24 14.34 -2.68 -1.97
N GLY A 25 13.02 -2.84 -1.90
CA GLY A 25 12.36 -3.99 -1.30
C GLY A 25 12.13 -3.93 0.20
N PHE A 26 12.27 -2.75 0.80
CA PHE A 26 11.94 -2.52 2.21
C PHE A 26 10.43 -2.31 2.39
N PRO A 27 9.80 -2.87 3.45
CA PRO A 27 8.39 -2.61 3.73
C PRO A 27 8.20 -1.15 4.14
N VAL A 28 7.22 -0.49 3.52
CA VAL A 28 6.87 0.91 3.79
C VAL A 28 5.42 0.98 4.22
N THR A 29 5.14 1.80 5.23
CA THR A 29 3.77 2.12 5.65
C THR A 29 3.54 3.62 5.62
N GLU A 30 2.38 4.02 5.10
CA GLU A 30 2.02 5.43 5.03
C GLU A 30 0.57 5.64 5.48
N LYS A 31 0.37 6.62 6.37
CA LYS A 31 -0.97 7.13 6.73
C LYS A 31 -1.28 8.29 5.79
N ILE A 32 -2.30 8.12 4.96
CA ILE A 32 -2.63 9.04 3.88
C ILE A 32 -4.05 9.59 4.03
N MET A 33 -4.30 10.73 3.39
CA MET A 33 -5.63 11.19 2.99
C MET A 33 -5.73 11.00 1.47
N LEU A 34 -6.72 10.25 1.00
CA LEU A 34 -6.84 9.96 -0.43
C LEU A 34 -7.45 11.16 -1.17
N ASP A 35 -6.76 11.65 -2.19
CA ASP A 35 -7.22 12.78 -3.01
C ASP A 35 -7.87 12.26 -4.30
N ASN A 36 -7.26 11.27 -4.96
CA ASN A 36 -7.79 10.61 -6.15
C ASN A 36 -7.18 9.21 -6.36
N VAL A 37 -7.87 8.36 -7.12
CA VAL A 37 -7.39 7.05 -7.56
C VAL A 37 -7.72 6.83 -9.03
N GLU A 38 -6.72 6.46 -9.83
CA GLU A 38 -6.89 6.21 -11.25
C GLU A 38 -6.32 4.85 -11.65
N ILE A 39 -7.03 4.17 -12.56
CA ILE A 39 -6.50 3.01 -13.27
C ILE A 39 -6.15 3.47 -14.67
N ALA A 40 -4.88 3.42 -15.02
CA ALA A 40 -4.37 3.90 -16.31
C ALA A 40 -3.56 2.81 -17.02
N SER A 41 -3.30 2.99 -18.30
CA SER A 41 -2.24 2.29 -19.02
C SER A 41 -0.93 3.09 -18.92
N TYR A 42 0.19 2.41 -18.68
CA TYR A 42 1.52 3.03 -18.67
C TYR A 42 2.53 2.09 -19.32
N GLU A 43 3.21 2.59 -20.36
CA GLU A 43 4.10 1.81 -21.22
C GLU A 43 3.45 0.49 -21.69
N LYS A 44 4.10 -0.65 -21.42
CA LYS A 44 3.61 -2.00 -21.71
C LYS A 44 2.56 -2.50 -20.71
N TYR A 45 2.33 -1.80 -19.60
CA TYR A 45 1.38 -2.22 -18.57
C TYR A 45 0.00 -1.63 -18.84
N LYS A 46 -0.96 -2.52 -19.15
CA LYS A 46 -2.34 -2.12 -19.44
C LYS A 46 -3.13 -1.62 -18.21
N ARG A 47 -2.66 -1.92 -16.99
CA ARG A 47 -3.35 -1.61 -15.73
C ARG A 47 -2.36 -1.22 -14.65
N VAL A 48 -2.10 0.07 -14.49
CA VAL A 48 -1.37 0.64 -13.36
C VAL A 48 -2.33 1.39 -12.44
N ILE A 49 -2.03 1.40 -11.14
CA ILE A 49 -2.80 2.15 -10.16
C ILE A 49 -2.02 3.43 -9.84
N LYS A 50 -2.63 4.58 -10.08
CA LYS A 50 -2.11 5.88 -9.65
C LYS A 50 -2.90 6.34 -8.42
N LEU A 51 -2.19 6.54 -7.32
CA LEU A 51 -2.76 7.11 -6.10
C LEU A 51 -2.27 8.54 -5.95
N TYR A 52 -3.22 9.47 -5.89
CA TYR A 52 -3.00 10.86 -5.51
C TYR A 52 -3.46 11.00 -4.07
N TYR A 53 -2.57 11.44 -3.19
CA TYR A 53 -2.87 11.48 -1.77
C TYR A 53 -2.01 12.51 -1.05
N SER A 54 -2.45 12.92 0.13
CA SER A 54 -1.69 13.81 1.00
C SER A 54 -1.22 13.10 2.27
N THR A 55 0.02 13.41 2.66
CA THR A 55 0.62 13.00 3.94
C THR A 55 1.07 14.26 4.67
N SER A 56 0.50 14.51 5.86
CA SER A 56 0.84 15.70 6.67
C SER A 56 0.79 17.01 5.85
N GLY A 57 -0.25 17.18 5.04
CA GLY A 57 -0.46 18.38 4.21
C GLY A 57 0.33 18.44 2.90
N LYS A 58 1.21 17.47 2.60
CA LYS A 58 1.94 17.41 1.33
C LYS A 58 1.27 16.44 0.35
N HIS A 59 0.86 16.94 -0.81
CA HIS A 59 0.31 16.11 -1.89
C HIS A 59 1.42 15.30 -2.58
N LYS A 60 1.10 14.06 -2.90
CA LYS A 60 1.99 13.08 -3.53
C LYS A 60 1.23 12.29 -4.58
N LEU A 61 1.97 11.82 -5.58
CA LEU A 61 1.52 10.85 -6.57
C LEU A 61 2.39 9.61 -6.45
N LYS A 62 1.77 8.44 -6.37
CA LYS A 62 2.48 7.16 -6.44
C LYS A 62 1.82 6.22 -7.43
N THR A 63 2.64 5.64 -8.30
CA THR A 63 2.21 4.68 -9.32
C THR A 63 2.61 3.27 -8.89
N PHE A 64 1.67 2.34 -8.95
CA PHE A 64 1.88 0.93 -8.66
C PHE A 64 1.63 0.10 -9.91
N LEU A 65 2.66 -0.62 -10.34
CA LEU A 65 2.58 -1.60 -11.41
C LEU A 65 1.83 -2.87 -10.94
N PRO A 66 1.36 -3.71 -11.87
CA PRO A 66 0.69 -4.97 -11.54
C PRO A 66 1.48 -5.87 -10.56
N GLN A 67 2.79 -5.93 -10.71
CA GLN A 67 3.68 -6.77 -9.91
C GLN A 67 4.09 -6.18 -8.56
N ASN A 68 3.93 -4.87 -8.33
CA ASN A 68 4.29 -4.29 -7.04
C ASN A 68 3.34 -4.80 -5.96
N THR A 69 3.77 -4.94 -4.71
CA THR A 69 2.83 -5.16 -3.60
C THR A 69 2.13 -3.85 -3.24
N LEU A 70 0.81 -3.89 -3.02
CA LEU A 70 0.04 -2.76 -2.49
C LEU A 70 -1.12 -3.29 -1.66
N ILE A 71 -1.14 -2.93 -0.38
CA ILE A 71 -2.20 -3.26 0.56
C ILE A 71 -2.78 -1.96 1.10
N ILE A 72 -4.11 -1.85 1.15
CA ILE A 72 -4.79 -0.64 1.62
C ILE A 72 -5.80 -1.00 2.71
N TRP A 73 -5.70 -0.34 3.87
CA TRP A 73 -6.71 -0.40 4.93
C TRP A 73 -7.48 0.91 5.04
N LYS A 74 -8.77 0.81 5.38
CA LYS A 74 -9.59 1.98 5.72
C LYS A 74 -9.19 2.56 7.08
N GLY A 75 -9.03 3.88 7.13
CA GLY A 75 -8.60 4.62 8.31
C GLY A 75 -7.09 4.54 8.53
N TRP A 76 -6.59 5.35 9.46
CA TRP A 76 -5.19 5.26 9.88
C TRP A 76 -5.00 4.08 10.85
N LYS A 77 -4.15 3.14 10.45
CA LYS A 77 -3.80 1.94 11.20
C LYS A 77 -2.31 1.97 11.55
N ASN A 78 -1.98 1.32 12.65
CA ASN A 78 -0.60 1.04 13.03
C ASN A 78 -0.25 -0.33 12.48
N VAL A 79 0.27 -0.36 11.26
CA VAL A 79 0.69 -1.59 10.58
C VAL A 79 2.11 -1.93 11.02
N ASN A 80 2.36 -3.17 11.42
CA ASN A 80 3.70 -3.63 11.74
C ASN A 80 4.47 -3.90 10.44
N ALA A 81 5.29 -2.93 10.05
CA ALA A 81 6.25 -3.04 8.95
C ALA A 81 7.70 -3.09 9.45
N ASN A 82 7.93 -3.59 10.67
CA ASN A 82 9.28 -3.69 11.19
C ASN A 82 10.13 -4.59 10.28
N TYR A 83 11.25 -4.02 9.84
CA TYR A 83 12.22 -4.66 8.99
C TYR A 83 13.01 -5.73 9.75
N TYR A 84 13.26 -5.51 11.04
CA TYR A 84 14.04 -6.40 11.89
C TYR A 84 13.13 -7.33 12.70
N ILE A 85 13.49 -8.61 12.75
CA ILE A 85 12.90 -9.64 13.59
C ILE A 85 14.04 -10.20 14.43
N ASP A 86 13.94 -10.10 15.75
CA ASP A 86 14.96 -10.60 16.69
C ASP A 86 16.39 -10.13 16.33
N GLY A 87 16.49 -8.87 15.89
CA GLY A 87 17.76 -8.24 15.48
C GLY A 87 18.24 -8.59 14.07
N LYS A 88 17.51 -9.40 13.30
CA LYS A 88 17.86 -9.77 11.92
C LYS A 88 16.86 -9.23 10.91
N ALA A 89 17.38 -8.69 9.82
CA ALA A 89 16.58 -8.32 8.67
C ALA A 89 16.13 -9.58 7.92
N ASP A 90 14.87 -9.61 7.50
CA ASP A 90 14.42 -10.61 6.52
C ASP A 90 14.73 -10.12 5.09
N LYS A 91 14.70 -11.04 4.11
CA LYS A 91 15.00 -10.78 2.70
C LYS A 91 14.13 -9.67 2.12
N CYS A 92 14.69 -8.84 1.23
CA CYS A 92 13.92 -7.86 0.46
C CYS A 92 12.70 -8.52 -0.21
N PHE A 93 11.57 -7.80 -0.21
CA PHE A 93 10.29 -8.29 -0.75
C PHE A 93 9.75 -9.59 -0.09
N SER A 94 10.26 -9.97 1.09
CA SER A 94 9.81 -11.17 1.79
C SER A 94 8.32 -11.13 2.10
N GLU A 95 7.64 -12.25 1.83
CA GLU A 95 6.22 -12.44 2.17
C GLU A 95 5.97 -12.36 3.68
N ASN A 96 6.98 -12.63 4.52
CA ASN A 96 6.82 -12.50 5.96
C ASN A 96 6.50 -11.06 6.37
N TYR A 97 6.99 -10.04 5.64
CA TYR A 97 6.60 -8.65 5.89
C TYR A 97 5.11 -8.44 5.63
N ILE A 98 4.59 -9.06 4.57
CA ILE A 98 3.19 -8.98 4.19
C ILE A 98 2.31 -9.65 5.25
N ILE A 99 2.64 -10.88 5.64
CA ILE A 99 1.89 -11.65 6.64
C ILE A 99 1.82 -10.88 7.97
N ARG A 100 2.94 -10.31 8.42
CA ARG A 100 2.98 -9.47 9.63
C ARG A 100 2.13 -8.22 9.49
N ALA A 101 2.20 -7.53 8.35
CA ALA A 101 1.42 -6.34 8.10
C ALA A 101 -0.09 -6.65 8.20
N ILE A 102 -0.57 -7.72 7.59
CA ILE A 102 -1.97 -8.16 7.68
C ILE A 102 -2.34 -8.52 9.10
N ASN A 103 -1.56 -9.37 9.76
CA ASN A 103 -1.89 -9.87 11.10
C ASN A 103 -1.82 -8.77 12.17
N SER A 104 -1.11 -7.67 11.91
CA SER A 104 -1.05 -6.51 12.82
C SER A 104 -2.34 -5.67 12.84
N VAL A 105 -3.26 -5.87 11.88
CA VAL A 105 -4.49 -5.10 11.78
C VAL A 105 -5.71 -6.04 11.81
N LEU A 106 -6.52 -5.93 12.87
CA LEU A 106 -7.74 -6.75 13.03
C LEU A 106 -8.74 -6.62 11.87
N LYS A 107 -8.82 -5.44 11.25
CA LYS A 107 -9.72 -5.21 10.11
C LYS A 107 -9.05 -5.67 8.82
N LYS A 108 -9.78 -6.44 8.02
CA LYS A 108 -9.32 -6.89 6.70
C LYS A 108 -8.96 -5.69 5.80
N PRO A 109 -7.89 -5.79 4.99
CA PRO A 109 -7.58 -4.78 4.00
C PRO A 109 -8.68 -4.71 2.92
N LEU A 110 -8.85 -3.53 2.33
CA LEU A 110 -9.72 -3.31 1.17
C LEU A 110 -9.08 -3.85 -0.12
N ILE A 111 -7.75 -3.83 -0.17
CA ILE A 111 -6.94 -4.27 -1.30
C ILE A 111 -5.79 -5.09 -0.74
N TYR A 112 -5.57 -6.28 -1.30
CA TYR A 112 -4.50 -7.22 -0.99
C TYR A 112 -4.11 -7.96 -2.29
#